data_AF-A0A286GYW5-F1
#
_entry.id   AF-A0A286GYW5-F1
#
_cell.length_a   1.000
_cell.length_b   1.000
_cell.length_c   1.000
_cell.angle_alpha   90.00
_cell.angle_beta   90.00
_cell.angle_gamma   90.00
#
_symmetry.space_group_name_H-M   'P 1'
#
loop_
_entity.id
_entity.type
_entity.pdbx_description
1 polymer ?
#
loop_
_entity_poly.entity_id
_entity_poly.type
_entity_poly.pdbx_seq_one_letter_code
_entity_poly.pdbx_strand_id
1 'polypeptide(L)'
;MTSRLSRLAALASQAANVILFNGQADETISGRAWREGDLHGEPVWRGRRVLIDRLFWTLARQPDHCRESHQRDVEFALLILAD
;
A
#
# COMPACT_ATOMS: atom_id res chain seq x y z
N MET A 1 -16.74 4.22 6.12
CA MET A 1 -16.78 5.18 4.99
C MET A 1 -15.38 5.75 4.79
N THR A 2 -14.72 5.50 3.65
CA THR A 2 -13.42 6.11 3.33
C THR A 2 -13.61 7.58 2.94
N SER A 3 -12.83 8.47 3.55
CA SER A 3 -12.90 9.91 3.25
C SER A 3 -12.37 10.21 1.84
N ARG A 4 -12.78 11.34 1.24
CA ARG A 4 -12.23 11.81 -0.05
C ARG A 4 -10.70 11.95 0.01
N LEU A 5 -10.19 12.42 1.14
CA LEU A 5 -8.75 12.54 1.39
C LEU A 5 -8.04 11.17 1.31
N SER A 6 -8.63 10.13 1.90
CA SER A 6 -8.07 8.77 1.86
C SER A 6 -8.01 8.21 0.43
N ARG A 7 -9.02 8.52 -0.41
CA ARG A 7 -9.02 8.11 -1.82
C ARG A 7 -7.97 8.85 -2.64
N LEU A 8 -7.83 10.16 -2.43
CA LEU A 8 -6.78 10.96 -3.08
C LEU A 8 -5.39 10.51 -2.65
N ALA A 9 -5.20 10.18 -1.37
CA ALA A 9 -3.94 9.65 -0.86
C ALA A 9 -3.60 8.27 -1.48
N ALA A 10 -4.60 7.39 -1.63
CA ALA A 10 -4.40 6.11 -2.31
C ALA A 10 -4.03 6.29 -3.79
N LEU A 11 -4.73 7.17 -4.51
CA LEU A 11 -4.42 7.49 -5.91
C LEU A 11 -3.01 8.06 -6.06
N ALA A 12 -2.60 8.98 -5.18
CA ALA A 12 -1.25 9.52 -5.18
C ALA A 12 -0.19 8.43 -4.91
N SER A 13 -0.49 7.50 -3.99
CA SER A 13 0.39 6.37 -3.69
C SER A 13 0.53 5.40 -4.86
N GLN A 14 -0.57 5.07 -5.55
CA GLN A 14 -0.57 4.25 -6.77
C GLN A 14 0.23 4.91 -7.90
N ALA A 15 -0.01 6.21 -8.14
CA ALA A 15 0.75 6.96 -9.14
C ALA A 15 2.26 6.97 -8.82
N ALA A 16 2.62 7.18 -7.55
CA ALA A 16 4.01 7.11 -7.13
C ALA A 16 4.60 5.69 -7.26
N ASN A 17 3.82 4.62 -7.07
CA ASN A 17 4.28 3.24 -7.30
C ASN A 17 4.70 3.03 -8.76
N VAL A 18 3.89 3.53 -9.70
CA VAL A 18 4.19 3.49 -11.14
C VAL A 18 5.42 4.33 -11.47
N ILE A 19 5.41 5.61 -11.08
CA ILE A 19 6.43 6.59 -11.50
C ILE A 19 7.80 6.28 -10.88
N LEU A 20 7.86 5.91 -9.60
CA LEU A 20 9.12 5.77 -8.86
C LEU A 20 9.64 4.33 -8.82
N PHE A 21 8.76 3.34 -8.92
CA PHE A 21 9.10 1.94 -8.68
C PHE A 21 8.69 1.00 -9.81
N ASN A 22 8.19 1.52 -10.93
CA ASN A 22 7.68 0.72 -12.06
C ASN A 22 6.69 -0.37 -11.59
N GLY A 23 5.83 -0.01 -10.63
CA GLY A 23 4.82 -0.88 -10.04
C GLY A 23 3.52 -0.88 -10.84
N GLN A 24 2.55 -1.66 -10.35
CA GLN A 24 1.21 -1.71 -10.94
C GLN A 24 0.39 -0.49 -10.52
N ALA A 25 -0.49 -0.01 -11.42
CA ALA A 25 -1.26 1.22 -11.23
C ALA A 25 -2.44 1.07 -10.26
N ASP A 26 -2.83 -0.16 -9.96
CA ASP A 26 -3.88 -0.55 -9.00
C ASP A 26 -3.32 -0.91 -7.62
N GLU A 27 -1.99 -0.89 -7.44
CA GLU A 27 -1.32 -1.21 -6.19
C GLU A 27 -0.65 0.03 -5.58
N THR A 28 -0.93 0.29 -4.30
CA THR A 28 -0.27 1.36 -3.53
C THR A 28 1.18 0.99 -3.19
N ILE A 29 2.07 1.99 -2.99
CA ILE A 29 3.44 1.72 -2.51
C ILE A 29 3.43 0.96 -1.18
N SER A 30 2.55 1.36 -0.26
CA SER A 30 2.39 0.71 1.04
C SER A 30 1.96 -0.76 0.87
N GLY A 31 0.99 -1.02 -0.01
CA GLY A 31 0.52 -2.38 -0.32
C GLY A 31 1.63 -3.24 -0.93
N ARG A 32 2.36 -2.70 -1.91
CA ARG A 32 3.53 -3.36 -2.50
C ARG A 32 4.63 -3.66 -1.50
N ALA A 33 4.93 -2.71 -0.61
CA ALA A 33 5.96 -2.87 0.40
C ALA A 33 5.66 -4.04 1.33
N TRP A 34 4.39 -4.25 1.69
CA TRP A 34 3.97 -5.44 2.43
C TRP A 34 4.05 -6.71 1.58
N ARG A 35 3.49 -6.72 0.36
CA ARG A 35 3.50 -7.91 -0.51
C ARG A 35 4.92 -8.39 -0.81
N GLU A 36 5.78 -7.51 -1.30
CA GLU A 36 7.16 -7.87 -1.63
C GLU A 36 7.98 -8.17 -0.37
N GLY A 37 7.85 -7.37 0.69
CA GLY A 37 8.66 -7.51 1.90
C GLY A 37 8.32 -8.72 2.78
N ASP A 38 7.04 -9.08 2.87
CA ASP A 38 6.54 -10.10 3.80
C ASP A 38 6.13 -11.38 3.07
N LEU A 39 5.43 -11.30 1.93
CA LEU A 39 5.02 -12.49 1.18
C LEU A 39 6.13 -13.05 0.29
N HIS A 40 6.85 -12.17 -0.43
CA HIS A 40 7.96 -12.60 -1.29
C HIS A 40 9.31 -12.63 -0.57
N GLY A 41 9.41 -12.00 0.61
CA GLY A 41 10.62 -12.00 1.42
C GLY A 41 11.73 -11.07 0.93
N GLU A 42 11.41 -10.09 0.08
CA GLU A 42 12.37 -9.15 -0.50
C GLU A 42 12.92 -8.16 0.55
N PRO A 43 14.22 -8.22 0.91
CA PRO A 43 14.76 -7.46 2.05
C PRO A 43 14.65 -5.94 1.90
N VAL A 44 14.83 -5.43 0.67
CA VAL A 44 14.74 -4.00 0.37
C VAL A 44 13.32 -3.49 0.62
N TRP A 45 12.31 -4.24 0.18
CA TRP A 45 10.92 -3.89 0.39
C TRP A 45 10.48 -4.06 1.83
N ARG A 46 10.99 -5.07 2.54
CA ARG A 46 10.81 -5.19 3.99
C ARG A 46 11.32 -3.96 4.74
N GLY A 47 12.49 -3.45 4.37
CA GLY A 47 13.03 -2.21 4.93
C GLY A 47 12.12 -1.00 4.68
N ARG A 48 11.61 -0.85 3.45
CA ARG A 48 10.66 0.21 3.08
C ARG A 48 9.36 0.10 3.86
N ARG A 49 8.80 -1.10 4.00
CA ARG A 49 7.60 -1.37 4.79
C ARG A 49 7.76 -0.89 6.23
N VAL A 50 8.84 -1.29 6.90
CA VAL A 50 9.12 -0.88 8.29
C VAL A 50 9.25 0.64 8.41
N LEU A 51 9.88 1.31 7.43
CA LEU A 51 9.99 2.76 7.43
C LEU A 51 8.61 3.44 7.28
N ILE A 52 7.79 2.94 6.34
CA ILE A 52 6.45 3.49 6.07
C ILE A 52 5.54 3.24 7.28
N ASP A 53 5.49 2.04 7.85
CA ASP A 53 4.68 1.75 9.04
C ASP A 53 5.09 2.62 10.22
N ARG A 54 6.39 2.86 10.45
CA ARG A 54 6.85 3.80 11.50
C ARG A 54 6.38 5.24 11.25
N LEU A 55 6.42 5.70 10.01
CA LEU A 55 5.94 7.03 9.62
C LEU A 55 4.44 7.16 9.91
N PHE A 56 3.63 6.20 9.47
CA PHE A 56 2.18 6.24 9.63
C PHE A 56 1.71 5.93 11.06
N TRP A 57 2.47 5.14 11.82
CA TRP A 57 2.27 5.00 13.25
C TRP A 57 2.42 6.34 13.97
N THR A 58 3.44 7.12 13.61
CA THR A 58 3.73 8.42 14.24
C THR A 58 2.73 9.51 13.81
N LEU A 59 2.44 9.61 12.51
CA LEU A 59 1.63 10.69 11.95
C LEU A 59 0.12 10.44 12.01
N ALA A 60 -0.29 9.17 11.94
CA ALA A 60 -1.70 8.80 11.77
C ALA A 60 -2.17 7.70 12.74
N ARG A 61 -1.32 7.24 13.67
CA ARG A 61 -1.60 6.13 14.61
C ARG A 61 -2.04 4.84 13.93
N GLN A 62 -1.44 4.53 12.78
CA GLN A 62 -1.71 3.30 12.01
C GLN A 62 -0.48 2.37 12.08
N PRO A 63 -0.46 1.38 12.99
CA PRO A 63 0.72 0.52 13.19
C PRO A 63 0.93 -0.50 12.06
N ASP A 64 -0.15 -0.97 11.42
CA ASP A 64 -0.12 -1.99 10.36
C ASP A 64 -0.50 -1.39 8.99
N HIS A 65 -0.13 -0.13 8.75
CA HIS A 65 -0.56 0.65 7.58
C HIS A 65 -0.32 -0.06 6.25
N CYS A 66 0.86 -0.63 6.05
CA CYS A 66 1.22 -1.31 4.80
C CYS A 66 0.36 -2.58 4.57
N ARG A 67 0.12 -3.36 5.63
CA ARG A 67 -0.71 -4.57 5.56
C ARG A 67 -2.16 -4.22 5.23
N GLU A 68 -2.72 -3.23 5.92
CA GLU A 68 -4.09 -2.76 5.66
C GLU A 68 -4.23 -2.16 4.26
N SER A 69 -3.19 -1.49 3.75
CA SER A 69 -3.18 -0.98 2.38
C SER A 69 -3.22 -2.12 1.36
N HIS A 70 -2.39 -3.15 1.56
CA HIS A 70 -2.41 -4.34 0.71
C HIS A 70 -3.78 -5.03 0.71
N GLN A 71 -4.39 -5.19 1.90
CA GLN A 71 -5.72 -5.79 2.02
C GLN A 71 -6.78 -5.02 1.23
N ARG A 72 -6.77 -3.68 1.29
CA ARG A 72 -7.68 -2.84 0.50
C ARG A 72 -7.47 -2.95 -1.00
N ASP A 73 -6.22 -3.02 -1.45
CA ASP A 73 -5.89 -3.22 -2.86
C ASP A 73 -6.44 -4.58 -3.35
N VAL A 74 -6.27 -5.65 -2.55
CA VAL A 74 -6.82 -6.99 -2.85
C VAL A 74 -8.35 -7.01 -2.81
N GLU A 75 -8.98 -6.40 -1.81
CA GLU A 75 -10.45 -6.32 -1.71
C GLU A 75 -11.04 -5.65 -2.96
N PHE A 76 -10.43 -4.57 -3.44
CA PHE A 76 -10.88 -3.90 -4.66
C PHE A 76 -10.72 -4.76 -5.91
N ALA A 77 -9.58 -5.45 -6.06
CA ALA A 77 -9.36 -6.37 -7.17
C ALA A 77 -10.39 -7.52 -7.17
N LEU A 78 -10.73 -8.06 -5.99
CA LEU A 78 -11.75 -9.09 -5.85
C LEU A 78 -13.16 -8.61 -6.25
N LEU A 79 -13.49 -7.34 -5.99
CA LEU A 79 -14.76 -6.76 -6.47
C LEU A 79 -14.84 -6.73 -8.00
N ILE A 80 -13.74 -6.39 -8.67
CA ILE A 80 -13.68 -6.38 -10.15
C ILE A 80 -13.83 -7.79 -10.73
N LEU A 81 -13.24 -8.80 -10.09
CA LEU A 81 -13.31 -10.19 -10.55
C LEU A 81 -14.66 -10.88 -10.27
N ALA A 82 -15.46 -10.31 -9.37
CA ALA A 82 -16.77 -10.84 -9.02
C ALA A 82 -17.89 -10.33 -9.94
N ASP A 83 -17.63 -9.29 -10.73
CA ASP A 83 -18.48 -8.76 -11.81
C ASP A 83 -18.25 -9.51 -13.14
#